data_AF-A0A7C5M8N3-F1
#
_entry.id   AF-A0A7C5M8N3-F1
#
_cell.length_a   1.000
_cell.length_b   1.000
_cell.length_c   1.000
_cell.angle_alpha   90.00
_cell.angle_beta   90.00
_cell.angle_gamma   90.00
#
_symmetry.space_group_name_H-M   'P 1'
#
loop_
_entity.id
_entity.type
_entity.pdbx_description
1 polymer ?
#
loop_
_entity_poly.entity_id
_entity_poly.type
_entity_poly.pdbx_seq_one_letter_code
_entity_poly.pdbx_strand_id
1 'polypeptide(L)' 'MINHLLASTTLPALEETLLFAQARHEVLAGNIANWSTPGYEVRDLSVPEFQRRLREALSLQNSYQ' A
#
# COMPACT_ATOMS: atom_id res chain seq x y z
N MET A 1 22.64 -12.57 -5.49
CA MET A 1 23.53 -11.64 -4.77
C MET A 1 22.84 -10.28 -4.57
N ILE A 2 22.67 -9.44 -5.59
CA ILE A 2 22.01 -8.11 -5.45
C ILE A 2 20.58 -8.19 -4.89
N ASN A 3 19.76 -9.13 -5.37
CA ASN A 3 18.37 -9.25 -4.92
C ASN A 3 18.24 -9.56 -3.41
N HIS A 4 19.21 -10.30 -2.87
CA HIS A 4 19.28 -10.62 -1.46
C HIS A 4 19.68 -9.40 -0.63
N LEU A 5 20.66 -8.62 -1.11
CA LEU A 5 21.06 -7.37 -0.45
C LEU A 5 19.89 -6.38 -0.37
N LEU A 6 19.13 -6.23 -1.46
CA LEU A 6 17.95 -5.37 -1.49
C LEU A 6 16.83 -5.88 -0.58
N ALA A 7 16.60 -7.19 -0.54
CA ALA A 7 15.62 -7.82 0.36
C ALA A 7 15.98 -7.67 1.85
N SER A 8 17.25 -7.47 2.20
CA SER A 8 17.68 -7.21 3.59
C SER A 8 17.53 -5.75 4.04
N THR A 9 17.06 -4.85 3.17
CA THR A 9 16.83 -3.42 3.47
C THR A 9 15.35 -3.10 3.74
N THR A 10 15.04 -1.84 4.06
CA THR A 10 13.65 -1.35 4.22
C THR A 10 12.92 -1.10 2.89
N LEU A 11 13.54 -1.35 1.74
CA LEU A 11 12.96 -1.10 0.42
C LEU A 11 11.59 -1.78 0.20
N PRO A 12 11.37 -3.06 0.58
CA PRO A 12 10.05 -3.68 0.39
C PRO A 12 8.94 -3.01 1.19
N ALA A 13 9.24 -2.55 2.41
CA ALA A 13 8.28 -1.83 3.25
C ALA A 13 7.96 -0.43 2.69
N LEU A 14 8.98 0.24 2.11
CA LEU A 14 8.79 1.52 1.43
C LEU A 14 7.93 1.35 0.18
N GLU A 15 8.16 0.32 -0.62
CA GLU A 15 7.37 0.00 -1.81
C GLU A 15 5.88 -0.21 -1.45
N GLU A 16 5.59 -1.07 -0.47
CA GLU A 16 4.20 -1.30 -0.02
C GLU A 16 3.51 -0.02 0.47
N THR A 17 4.24 0.84 1.18
CA THR A 17 3.73 2.14 1.65
C THR A 17 3.42 3.09 0.49
N LEU A 18 4.32 3.16 -0.50
CA LEU A 18 4.13 4.00 -1.69
C LEU A 18 2.94 3.53 -2.53
N LEU A 19 2.82 2.22 -2.77
CA LEU A 19 1.70 1.63 -3.49
C LEU A 19 0.36 1.92 -2.80
N PHE A 20 0.30 1.78 -1.48
CA PHE A 20 -0.91 2.11 -0.72
C PHE A 20 -1.26 3.61 -0.80
N ALA A 21 -0.26 4.49 -0.65
CA ALA A 21 -0.46 5.93 -0.73
C ALA A 21 -0.97 6.37 -2.11
N GLN A 22 -0.37 5.84 -3.19
CA GLN A 22 -0.81 6.10 -4.57
C GLN A 22 -2.27 5.66 -4.77
N ALA A 23 -2.58 4.40 -4.45
CA ALA A 23 -3.93 3.85 -4.64
C ALA A 23 -4.97 4.64 -3.82
N ARG A 24 -4.63 5.04 -2.59
CA ARG A 24 -5.53 5.84 -1.76
C ARG A 24 -5.75 7.23 -2.35
N HIS A 25 -4.71 7.84 -2.91
CA HIS A 25 -4.83 9.14 -3.56
C HIS A 25 -5.79 9.09 -4.76
N GLU A 26 -5.76 8.02 -5.56
CA GLU A 26 -6.71 7.80 -6.66
C GLU A 26 -8.15 7.69 -6.15
N VAL A 27 -8.38 6.93 -5.07
CA VAL A 27 -9.71 6.81 -4.45
C VAL A 27 -10.20 8.17 -3.94
N LEU A 28 -9.34 8.92 -3.24
CA LEU A 28 -9.69 10.25 -2.72
C LEU A 28 -9.99 11.24 -3.85
N ALA A 29 -9.17 11.26 -4.90
CA ALA A 29 -9.43 12.07 -6.09
C ALA A 29 -10.77 11.71 -6.74
N GLY A 30 -11.08 10.41 -6.84
CA GLY A 30 -12.37 9.93 -7.32
C GLY A 30 -13.55 10.39 -6.45
N ASN A 31 -13.40 10.34 -5.12
CA ASN A 31 -14.43 10.82 -4.19
C ASN A 31 -14.65 12.33 -4.33
N ILE A 32 -13.58 13.12 -4.46
CA ILE A 32 -13.66 14.57 -4.67
C ILE A 32 -14.39 14.87 -5.99
N ALA A 33 -14.00 14.20 -7.08
CA ALA A 33 -14.60 14.41 -8.39
C ALA A 33 -16.10 14.06 -8.42
N ASN A 34 -16.55 13.10 -7.61
CA ASN A 34 -17.93 12.63 -7.58
C ASN A 34 -18.75 13.17 -6.39
N TRP A 35 -18.21 14.11 -5.60
CA TRP A 35 -18.83 14.59 -4.36
C TRP A 35 -20.29 15.04 -4.50
N SER A 36 -20.64 15.65 -5.63
CA SER A 36 -22.00 16.15 -5.91
C SER A 36 -22.83 15.22 -6.79
N THR A 37 -22.36 13.99 -7.07
CA THR A 37 -23.08 13.04 -7.92
C THR A 37 -24.16 12.32 -7.10
N PRO A 38 -25.46 12.44 -7.45
CA PRO A 38 -26.53 11.77 -6.70
C PRO A 38 -26.33 10.25 -6.67
N GLY A 39 -26.42 9.67 -5.47
CA GLY A 39 -26.28 8.22 -5.27
C GLY A 39 -24.83 7.70 -5.27
N TYR A 40 -23.81 8.57 -5.37
CA TYR A 40 -22.42 8.14 -5.22
C TYR A 40 -22.07 7.85 -3.76
N GLU A 41 -21.42 6.71 -3.52
CA GLU A 41 -20.93 6.32 -2.19
C GLU A 41 -19.41 6.53 -2.09
N VAL A 42 -19.00 7.18 -0.99
CA VAL A 42 -17.58 7.42 -0.68
C VAL A 42 -16.88 6.10 -0.40
N ARG A 43 -15.70 5.92 -0.99
CA ARG A 43 -14.86 4.73 -0.84
C ARG A 43 -13.57 5.05 -0.12
N ASP A 44 -12.96 4.06 0.54
CA ASP A 44 -11.58 4.13 1.03
C ASP A 44 -10.93 2.74 0.88
N LEU A 45 -9.61 2.69 1.01
CA LEU A 45 -8.87 1.44 1.00
C LEU A 45 -8.86 0.77 2.38
N SER A 46 -8.80 -0.56 2.39
CA SER A 46 -8.70 -1.35 3.62
C SER A 46 -7.32 -1.19 4.27
N VAL A 47 -7.26 -0.44 5.37
CA VAL A 47 -6.06 -0.31 6.21
C VAL A 47 -5.60 -1.66 6.78
N PRO A 48 -6.50 -2.54 7.31
CA PRO A 48 -6.08 -3.85 7.81
C PRO A 48 -5.38 -4.69 6.74
N GLU A 49 -5.82 -4.55 5.49
CA GLU A 49 -5.24 -5.30 4.38
C GLU A 49 -3.86 -4.78 3.97
N PHE A 50 -3.71 -3.46 3.91
CA PHE A 50 -2.39 -2.84 3.77
C PHE A 50 -1.42 -3.32 4.87
N GLN A 51 -1.87 -3.31 6.12
CA GLN A 51 -1.04 -3.77 7.23
C GLN A 51 -0.69 -5.26 7.12
N ARG A 52 -1.58 -6.10 6.58
CA ARG A 52 -1.28 -7.52 6.31
C ARG A 52 -0.15 -7.64 5.28
N ARG A 53 -0.28 -6.98 4.14
CA ARG A 53 0.74 -6.98 3.08
C ARG A 53 2.09 -6.42 3.56
N LEU A 54 2.07 -5.35 4.34
CA LEU A 54 3.27 -4.77 4.93
C LEU A 54 3.98 -5.75 5.87
N ARG A 55 3.23 -6.45 6.73
CA ARG A 55 3.80 -7.50 7.60
C ARG A 55 4.38 -8.66 6.79
N GLU A 56 3.73 -9.06 5.71
CA GLU A 56 4.23 -10.10 4.80
C GLU A 56 5.56 -9.67 4.18
N ALA A 57 5.64 -8.45 3.65
CA ALA A 57 6.87 -7.89 3.08
C ALA A 57 8.02 -7.85 4.11
N LEU A 58 7.73 -7.46 5.36
CA LEU A 58 8.71 -7.45 6.45
C LEU A 58 9.10 -8.86 6.93
N SER A 59 8.17 -9.83 6.91
CA SER A 59 8.46 -11.21 7.30
C SER A 59 9.34 -11.94 6.27
N LEU A 60 9.17 -11.61 4.98
CA LEU A 60 10.05 -12.09 3.92
C LEU A 60 11.47 -11.57 4.12
N GLN A 61 11.66 -10.31 4.53
CA GLN A 61 12.99 -9.79 4.89
C GLN A 61 13.69 -10.61 5.98
N ASN A 62 12.98 -10.97 7.05
CA ASN A 62 13.56 -11.70 8.19
C ASN A 62 13.90 -13.16 7.89
N SER A 63 13.27 -13.78 6.89
CA SER A 63 13.50 -15.18 6.52
C SER A 63 14.72 -15.40 5.61
N TYR A 64 15.31 -14.31 5.10
CA TYR A 64 16.58 -14.33 4.36
C TYR A 64 17.79 -13.85 5.22
N GLN A 65 17.63 -13.69 6.53
CA GLN A 65 18.75 -13.51 7.46
C GLN A 65 19.13 -14.83 8.14
#